data_AF-H6N735-F1
#
_entry.id   AF-H6N735-F1
#
_cell.length_a   1.000
_cell.length_b   1.000
_cell.length_c   1.000
_cell.angle_alpha   90.00
_cell.angle_beta   90.00
_cell.angle_gamma   90.00
#
_symmetry.space_group_name_H-M   'P 1'
#
loop_
_entity.id
_entity.type
_entity.pdbx_description
1 polymer ?
#
loop_
_entity_poly.entity_id
_entity_poly.type
_entity_poly.pdbx_seq_one_letter_code
_entity_poly.pdbx_strand_id
1 'polypeptide(L)'
;MSRGRILLGIGGAGITALAALFGTSQIKERNYQTKMRKFRETAKKVNGYISDLSAKQLWDKNTKVYDPEHEIWDKRFSYLKSKQWSEADLEYLPEDAKKNLAAFKNFCFETLESNANDIVGEHGLSASNIPPQKAYWTYCLVSELEFRQLNG
;
A
#
# COMPACT_ATOMS: atom_id res chain seq x y z
N MET A 1 22.08 23.82 -27.66
CA MET A 1 22.64 22.49 -27.33
C MET A 1 22.38 22.21 -25.86
N SER A 2 21.63 21.16 -25.54
CA SER A 2 21.26 20.76 -24.18
C SER A 2 22.41 20.02 -23.51
N ARG A 3 22.78 20.41 -22.27
CA ARG A 3 23.70 19.66 -21.41
C ARG A 3 22.91 19.20 -20.19
N GLY A 4 22.29 18.03 -20.31
CA GLY A 4 21.68 17.32 -19.20
C GLY A 4 22.73 16.89 -18.20
N ARG A 5 22.63 17.39 -16.97
CA ARG A 5 23.31 16.84 -15.81
C ARG A 5 22.44 15.73 -15.23
N ILE A 6 22.83 14.48 -15.47
CA ILE A 6 22.30 13.33 -14.75
C ILE A 6 22.98 13.34 -13.37
N LEU A 7 22.25 13.81 -12.36
CA LEU A 7 22.60 13.62 -10.95
C LEU A 7 22.18 12.20 -10.55
N LEU A 8 23.11 11.26 -10.67
CA LEU A 8 23.02 9.95 -10.00
C LEU A 8 23.41 10.14 -8.54
N GLY A 9 22.44 10.60 -7.74
CA GLY A 9 22.51 10.57 -6.29
C GLY A 9 22.17 9.16 -5.79
N ILE A 10 23.11 8.56 -5.06
CA ILE A 10 23.04 7.24 -4.45
C ILE A 10 21.95 7.24 -3.37
N GLY A 11 20.96 6.34 -3.49
CA GLY A 11 19.93 6.09 -2.48
C GLY A 11 18.60 5.69 -3.10
N GLY A 12 18.35 4.38 -3.22
CA GLY A 12 17.06 3.85 -3.71
C GLY A 12 17.20 3.00 -4.98
N ALA A 13 17.91 1.88 -4.88
CA ALA A 13 17.78 0.80 -5.86
C ALA A 13 16.39 0.15 -5.65
N GLY A 14 15.36 0.70 -6.29
CA GLY A 14 14.00 0.15 -6.23
C GLY A 14 13.00 0.70 -7.24
N ILE A 15 13.28 1.82 -7.92
CA ILE A 15 12.21 2.58 -8.62
C ILE A 15 12.26 2.43 -10.16
N THR A 16 13.30 1.85 -10.75
CA THR A 16 13.50 1.94 -12.21
C THR A 16 12.90 0.81 -13.06
N ALA A 17 12.32 -0.24 -12.49
CA ALA A 17 11.92 -1.40 -13.30
C ALA A 17 10.51 -1.33 -13.94
N LEU A 18 9.58 -0.53 -13.42
CA LEU A 18 8.17 -0.61 -13.85
C LEU A 18 7.77 0.38 -14.96
N ALA A 19 8.61 1.37 -15.29
CA ALA A 19 8.28 2.39 -16.30
C ALA A 19 8.55 1.94 -17.75
N ALA A 20 9.28 0.85 -17.98
CA ALA A 20 9.87 0.53 -19.28
C ALA A 20 9.00 -0.31 -20.25
N LEU A 21 7.76 -0.69 -19.91
CA LEU A 21 6.99 -1.67 -20.71
C LEU A 21 5.58 -1.21 -21.11
N PHE A 22 5.43 0.04 -21.55
CA PHE A 22 4.15 0.59 -22.04
C PHE A 22 3.98 0.55 -23.58
N GLY A 23 4.49 -0.49 -24.26
CA GLY A 23 4.55 -0.56 -25.73
C GLY A 23 3.46 -1.35 -26.47
N THR A 24 2.86 -2.42 -25.91
CA THR A 24 1.86 -3.24 -26.64
C THR A 24 0.72 -3.73 -25.73
N SER A 25 -0.50 -3.85 -26.24
CA SER A 25 -1.72 -4.15 -25.46
C SER A 25 -1.65 -5.50 -24.74
N GLN A 26 -1.09 -6.53 -25.37
CA GLN A 26 -0.90 -7.85 -24.75
C GLN A 26 0.16 -7.85 -23.65
N ILE A 27 1.21 -7.02 -23.78
CA ILE A 27 2.23 -6.85 -22.73
C ILE A 27 1.63 -6.09 -21.54
N LYS A 28 0.79 -5.07 -21.79
CA LYS A 28 0.07 -4.36 -20.73
C LYS A 28 -0.84 -5.29 -19.92
N GLU A 29 -1.59 -6.16 -20.59
CA GLU A 29 -2.46 -7.13 -19.91
C GLU A 29 -1.66 -8.14 -19.09
N ARG A 30 -0.61 -8.74 -19.67
CA ARG A 30 0.25 -9.68 -18.92
C ARG A 30 0.94 -9.01 -17.72
N ASN A 31 1.39 -7.77 -17.87
CA ASN A 31 2.00 -7.00 -16.79
C ASN A 31 0.97 -6.68 -15.70
N TYR A 32 -0.26 -6.33 -16.07
CA TYR A 32 -1.35 -6.11 -15.13
C TYR A 32 -1.66 -7.36 -14.32
N GLN A 33 -1.87 -8.50 -14.98
CA GLN A 33 -2.16 -9.78 -14.32
C GLN A 33 -1.03 -10.21 -13.39
N THR A 34 0.24 -10.06 -13.84
CA THR A 34 1.42 -10.36 -13.02
C THR A 34 1.46 -9.48 -11.77
N LYS A 35 1.15 -8.19 -11.91
CA LYS A 35 1.12 -7.24 -10.81
C LYS A 35 0.00 -7.55 -9.81
N MET A 36 -1.21 -7.83 -10.30
CA MET A 36 -2.34 -8.20 -9.44
C MET A 36 -2.07 -9.50 -8.69
N ARG A 37 -1.43 -10.49 -9.34
CA ARG A 37 -0.98 -11.72 -8.67
C ARG A 37 -0.03 -11.40 -7.51
N LYS A 38 0.98 -10.56 -7.75
CA LYS A 38 1.93 -10.14 -6.71
C LYS A 38 1.22 -9.44 -5.54
N PHE A 39 0.29 -8.53 -5.84
CA PHE A 39 -0.48 -7.81 -4.82
C PHE A 39 -1.35 -8.76 -3.99
N ARG A 40 -1.96 -9.78 -4.61
CA ARG A 40 -2.69 -10.84 -3.89
C ARG A 40 -1.79 -11.66 -2.98
N GLU A 41 -0.61 -12.03 -3.44
CA GLU A 41 0.39 -12.74 -2.63
C GLU A 41 0.81 -11.90 -1.42
N THR A 42 1.06 -10.60 -1.61
CA THR A 42 1.33 -9.66 -0.52
C THR A 42 0.16 -9.58 0.46
N ALA A 43 -1.07 -9.41 -0.02
CA ALA A 43 -2.27 -9.38 0.83
C ALA A 43 -2.40 -10.67 1.65
N LYS A 44 -2.18 -11.82 1.03
CA LYS A 44 -2.23 -13.13 1.70
C LYS A 44 -1.15 -13.24 2.77
N LYS A 45 0.09 -12.83 2.46
CA LYS A 45 1.22 -12.86 3.42
C LYS A 45 0.93 -11.97 4.63
N VAL A 46 0.51 -10.73 4.40
CA VAL A 46 0.19 -9.77 5.47
C VAL A 46 -1.02 -10.23 6.29
N ASN A 47 -2.09 -10.69 5.65
CA ASN A 47 -3.25 -11.22 6.38
C ASN A 47 -2.89 -12.48 7.20
N GLY A 48 -1.97 -13.31 6.71
CA GLY A 48 -1.42 -14.42 7.48
C GLY A 48 -0.75 -13.93 8.76
N TYR A 49 0.10 -12.91 8.67
CA TYR A 49 0.67 -12.27 9.85
C TYR A 49 -0.43 -11.71 10.76
N ILE A 50 -1.33 -10.86 10.25
CA ILE A 50 -2.39 -10.26 11.07
C ILE A 50 -3.19 -11.34 11.80
N SER A 51 -3.53 -12.45 11.13
CA SER A 51 -4.22 -13.59 11.74
C SER A 51 -3.44 -14.20 12.91
N ASP A 52 -2.13 -14.44 12.75
CA ASP A 52 -1.27 -14.98 13.81
C ASP A 52 -1.20 -14.04 15.03
N LEU A 53 -1.28 -12.74 14.77
CA LEU A 53 -1.15 -11.67 15.76
C LEU A 53 -2.48 -11.44 16.50
N SER A 54 -3.59 -11.50 15.77
CA SER A 54 -4.95 -11.52 16.31
C SER A 54 -5.22 -12.76 17.17
N ALA A 55 -4.67 -13.92 16.81
CA ALA A 55 -4.73 -15.13 17.64
C ALA A 55 -4.01 -14.94 18.99
N LYS A 56 -2.95 -14.13 19.03
CA LYS A 56 -2.21 -13.73 20.24
C LYS A 56 -2.81 -12.53 20.97
N GLN A 57 -3.95 -12.00 20.50
CA GLN A 57 -4.60 -10.78 21.04
C GLN A 57 -3.75 -9.51 20.94
N LEU A 58 -2.79 -9.48 20.01
CA LEU A 58 -1.88 -8.34 19.80
C LEU A 58 -2.34 -7.42 18.65
N TRP A 59 -3.38 -7.81 17.92
CA TRP A 59 -3.92 -7.05 16.79
C TRP A 59 -5.45 -7.22 16.67
N ASP A 60 -6.13 -6.21 16.13
CA ASP A 60 -7.57 -6.25 15.88
C ASP A 60 -7.97 -7.36 14.89
N LYS A 61 -8.87 -8.26 15.32
CA LYS A 61 -9.29 -9.44 14.56
C LYS A 61 -10.04 -9.09 13.27
N ASN A 62 -10.51 -7.86 13.18
CA ASN A 62 -11.41 -7.38 12.13
C ASN A 62 -10.68 -6.53 11.08
N THR A 63 -9.36 -6.41 11.18
CA THR A 63 -8.53 -5.61 10.29
C THR A 63 -7.82 -6.52 9.27
N LYS A 64 -7.87 -6.16 7.98
CA LYS A 64 -7.23 -6.95 6.91
C LYS A 64 -6.88 -6.12 5.69
N VAL A 65 -6.00 -6.66 4.85
CA VAL A 65 -5.77 -6.21 3.46
C VAL A 65 -6.79 -6.90 2.55
N TYR A 66 -7.56 -6.12 1.79
CA TYR A 66 -8.49 -6.67 0.80
C TYR A 66 -7.79 -7.02 -0.52
N ASP A 67 -8.40 -7.89 -1.33
CA ASP A 67 -7.92 -8.19 -2.69
C ASP A 67 -7.71 -6.89 -3.48
N PRO A 68 -6.61 -6.74 -4.26
CA PRO A 68 -6.32 -5.50 -5.01
C PRO A 68 -7.44 -5.07 -5.97
N GLU A 69 -8.28 -5.99 -6.42
CA GLU A 69 -9.42 -5.72 -7.31
C GLU A 69 -10.74 -5.52 -6.55
N HIS A 70 -10.74 -5.61 -5.22
CA HIS A 70 -11.92 -5.37 -4.40
C HIS A 70 -12.40 -3.91 -4.49
N GLU A 71 -13.71 -3.68 -4.57
CA GLU A 71 -14.32 -2.36 -4.71
C GLU A 71 -14.05 -1.41 -3.53
N ILE A 72 -13.71 -1.96 -2.36
CA ILE A 72 -13.40 -1.19 -1.15
C ILE A 72 -12.25 -0.20 -1.37
N TRP A 73 -11.32 -0.50 -2.28
CA TRP A 73 -10.21 0.40 -2.60
C TRP A 73 -10.71 1.68 -3.27
N ASP A 74 -11.73 1.59 -4.13
CA ASP A 74 -12.34 2.75 -4.77
C ASP A 74 -13.10 3.60 -3.75
N LYS A 75 -13.89 2.94 -2.89
CA LYS A 75 -14.62 3.59 -1.80
C LYS A 75 -13.68 4.31 -0.84
N ARG A 76 -12.60 3.64 -0.42
CA ARG A 76 -11.58 4.22 0.47
C ARG A 76 -10.88 5.40 -0.19
N PHE A 77 -10.43 5.26 -1.45
CA PHE A 77 -9.78 6.36 -2.17
C PHE A 77 -10.71 7.58 -2.29
N SER A 78 -11.98 7.35 -2.62
CA SER A 78 -12.99 8.40 -2.71
C SER A 78 -13.26 9.07 -1.36
N TYR A 79 -13.33 8.29 -0.28
CA TYR A 79 -13.44 8.81 1.08
C TYR A 79 -12.25 9.71 1.44
N LEU A 80 -11.00 9.22 1.27
CA LEU A 80 -9.78 10.00 1.56
C LEU A 80 -9.69 11.28 0.72
N LYS A 81 -10.09 11.19 -0.56
CA LYS A 81 -10.17 12.36 -1.45
C LYS A 81 -11.23 13.37 -0.97
N SER A 82 -12.39 12.90 -0.51
CA SER A 82 -13.45 13.78 0.04
C SER A 82 -13.00 14.53 1.30
N LYS A 83 -12.14 13.90 2.11
CA LYS A 83 -11.47 14.49 3.26
C LYS A 83 -10.26 15.33 2.91
N GLN A 84 -9.99 15.56 1.62
CA GLN A 84 -8.81 16.30 1.14
C GLN A 84 -7.49 15.76 1.70
N TRP A 85 -7.42 14.47 2.04
CA TRP A 85 -6.25 13.86 2.66
C TRP A 85 -5.78 14.56 3.96
N SER A 86 -6.71 15.18 4.69
CA SER A 86 -6.42 16.05 5.85
C SER A 86 -6.30 15.33 7.20
N GLU A 87 -6.48 14.02 7.23
CA GLU A 87 -6.32 13.23 8.46
C GLU A 87 -4.85 13.31 8.90
N ALA A 88 -4.60 13.56 10.20
CA ALA A 88 -3.25 13.78 10.74
C ALA A 88 -2.27 12.66 10.38
N ASP A 89 -2.80 11.45 10.27
CA ASP A 89 -2.05 10.25 9.97
C ASP A 89 -1.57 10.23 8.48
N LEU A 90 -2.25 10.95 7.58
CA LEU A 90 -1.92 11.04 6.14
C LEU A 90 -0.87 12.10 5.80
N GLU A 91 -0.37 12.85 6.79
CA GLU A 91 0.61 13.94 6.59
C GLU A 91 1.83 13.50 5.76
N TYR A 92 2.24 12.25 5.96
CA TYR A 92 3.43 11.69 5.35
C TYR A 92 3.17 10.83 4.10
N LEU A 93 1.90 10.74 3.66
CA LEU A 93 1.57 10.03 2.44
C LEU A 93 2.18 10.76 1.24
N PRO A 94 2.99 10.11 0.38
CA PRO A 94 3.57 10.76 -0.79
C PRO A 94 2.50 11.35 -1.71
N GLU A 95 2.71 12.57 -2.21
CA GLU A 95 1.79 13.23 -3.15
C GLU A 95 1.50 12.38 -4.40
N ASP A 96 2.47 11.57 -4.82
CA ASP A 96 2.31 10.62 -5.93
C ASP A 96 1.21 9.57 -5.67
N ALA A 97 1.05 9.12 -4.42
CA ALA A 97 0.02 8.15 -4.04
C ALA A 97 -1.39 8.76 -4.09
N LYS A 98 -1.51 10.09 -3.97
CA LYS A 98 -2.78 10.83 -3.98
C LYS A 98 -3.34 11.07 -5.39
N LYS A 99 -2.53 10.88 -6.44
CA LYS A 99 -2.86 11.23 -7.83
C LYS A 99 -4.08 10.50 -8.39
N ASN A 100 -4.17 9.20 -8.14
CA ASN A 100 -5.28 8.35 -8.62
C ASN A 100 -5.32 7.01 -7.87
N LEU A 101 -6.42 6.27 -8.04
CA LEU A 101 -6.63 4.97 -7.41
C LEU A 101 -5.51 3.96 -7.70
N ALA A 102 -4.98 3.94 -8.93
CA ALA A 102 -3.91 3.01 -9.27
C ALA A 102 -2.60 3.36 -8.55
N ALA A 103 -2.26 4.64 -8.42
CA ALA A 103 -1.10 5.09 -7.66
C ALA A 103 -1.27 4.78 -6.17
N PHE A 104 -2.46 4.99 -5.61
CA PHE A 104 -2.78 4.66 -4.23
C PHE A 104 -2.62 3.16 -3.95
N LYS A 105 -3.21 2.29 -4.80
CA LYS A 105 -3.04 0.83 -4.68
C LYS A 105 -1.57 0.43 -4.77
N ASN A 106 -0.81 0.98 -5.72
CA ASN A 106 0.61 0.65 -5.86
C ASN A 106 1.38 0.99 -4.61
N PHE A 107 1.23 2.22 -4.12
CA PHE A 107 1.83 2.66 -2.87
C PHE A 107 1.51 1.69 -1.74
N CYS A 108 0.23 1.31 -1.61
CA CYS A 108 -0.19 0.41 -0.55
C CYS A 108 0.44 -0.97 -0.63
N PHE A 109 0.34 -1.65 -1.76
CA PHE A 109 0.87 -3.01 -1.90
C PHE A 109 2.40 -3.04 -1.92
N GLU A 110 3.07 -2.04 -2.46
CA GLU A 110 4.55 -1.94 -2.45
C GLU A 110 5.08 -1.66 -1.04
N THR A 111 4.39 -0.81 -0.27
CA THR A 111 4.74 -0.53 1.12
C THR A 111 4.48 -1.75 1.99
N LEU A 112 3.33 -2.42 1.84
CA LEU A 112 3.03 -3.68 2.53
C LEU A 112 4.06 -4.76 2.22
N GLU A 113 4.50 -4.88 0.97
CA GLU A 113 5.53 -5.84 0.58
C GLU A 113 6.88 -5.52 1.22
N SER A 114 7.30 -4.25 1.16
CA SER A 114 8.60 -3.80 1.68
C SER A 114 8.69 -3.90 3.21
N ASN A 115 7.56 -3.71 3.91
CA ASN A 115 7.48 -3.76 5.37
C ASN A 115 6.89 -5.09 5.89
N ALA A 116 6.63 -6.07 5.01
CA ALA A 116 5.99 -7.33 5.40
C ALA A 116 6.75 -8.05 6.52
N ASN A 117 8.08 -7.93 6.53
CA ASN A 117 8.93 -8.55 7.56
C ASN A 117 9.01 -7.69 8.84
N ASP A 118 8.81 -6.38 8.74
CA ASP A 118 8.78 -5.46 9.89
C ASP A 118 7.51 -5.69 10.75
N ILE A 119 6.42 -6.16 10.14
CA ILE A 119 5.22 -6.64 10.84
C ILE A 119 5.55 -7.79 11.82
N VAL A 120 6.62 -8.54 11.55
CA VAL A 120 7.07 -9.70 12.33
C VAL A 120 8.37 -9.41 13.12
N GLY A 121 8.94 -8.20 12.99
CA GLY A 121 10.27 -7.83 13.46
C GLY A 121 10.31 -7.12 14.81
N GLU A 122 11.48 -6.53 15.12
CA GLU A 122 11.86 -5.95 16.43
C GLU A 122 10.95 -4.83 16.96
N HIS A 123 10.21 -4.16 16.08
CA HIS A 123 9.33 -3.03 16.46
C HIS A 123 7.93 -3.46 16.93
N GLY A 124 7.58 -4.73 16.76
CA GLY A 124 6.31 -5.27 17.24
C GLY A 124 5.07 -4.57 16.66
N LEU A 125 3.92 -4.93 17.22
CA LEU A 125 2.60 -4.94 16.57
C LEU A 125 1.74 -3.71 16.81
N SER A 126 2.36 -2.62 17.26
CA SER A 126 1.63 -1.38 17.41
C SER A 126 2.07 -0.44 16.31
N ALA A 127 1.12 -0.04 15.46
CA ALA A 127 1.29 1.12 14.59
C ALA A 127 1.82 2.34 15.36
N SER A 128 1.50 2.44 16.65
CA SER A 128 1.97 3.49 17.56
C SER A 128 3.46 3.40 17.93
N ASN A 129 4.09 2.23 17.79
CA ASN A 129 5.52 2.01 18.06
C ASN A 129 6.39 2.16 16.81
N ILE A 130 5.77 2.18 15.64
CA ILE A 130 6.44 2.43 14.38
C ILE A 130 6.46 3.95 14.20
N PRO A 131 7.62 4.57 13.93
CA PRO A 131 7.67 6.00 13.62
C PRO A 131 6.58 6.34 12.60
N PRO A 132 5.85 7.46 12.74
CA PRO A 132 4.80 7.84 11.80
C PRO A 132 5.29 7.78 10.35
N GLN A 133 6.59 8.04 10.16
CA GLN A 133 7.28 7.99 8.88
C GLN A 133 7.54 6.57 8.30
N LYS A 134 7.11 5.53 9.00
CA LYS A 134 7.27 4.11 8.66
C LYS A 134 5.97 3.31 8.82
N ALA A 135 4.96 3.87 9.49
CA ALA A 135 3.68 3.20 9.78
C ALA A 135 2.66 3.27 8.62
N TYR A 136 3.05 3.74 7.43
CA TYR A 136 2.12 4.08 6.35
C TYR A 136 1.28 2.92 5.80
N TRP A 137 1.70 1.68 6.03
CA TRP A 137 0.96 0.52 5.57
C TRP A 137 -0.34 0.29 6.35
N THR A 138 -0.54 0.94 7.50
CA THR A 138 -1.81 0.88 8.25
C THR A 138 -2.96 1.49 7.46
N TYR A 139 -2.71 2.47 6.58
CA TYR A 139 -3.72 3.00 5.64
C TYR A 139 -4.13 2.02 4.55
N CYS A 140 -3.42 0.92 4.43
CA CYS A 140 -3.69 -0.13 3.47
C CYS A 140 -4.47 -1.29 4.11
N LEU A 141 -4.77 -1.14 5.40
CA LEU A 141 -5.62 -2.04 6.17
C LEU A 141 -6.99 -1.43 6.35
N VAL A 142 -8.01 -2.24 6.16
CA VAL A 142 -9.41 -1.85 6.34
C VAL A 142 -9.97 -2.66 7.52
N SER A 143 -10.47 -1.96 8.54
CA SER A 143 -11.18 -2.59 9.66
C SER A 143 -12.64 -2.90 9.27
N GLU A 144 -13.30 -3.81 9.97
CA GLU A 144 -14.73 -4.08 9.72
C GLU A 144 -15.61 -2.85 9.98
N LEU A 145 -15.27 -2.02 10.97
CA LEU A 145 -15.98 -0.76 11.22
C LEU A 145 -15.87 0.17 10.01
N GLU A 146 -14.64 0.36 9.52
CA GLU A 146 -14.40 1.18 8.33
C GLU A 146 -15.09 0.60 7.10
N PHE A 147 -15.05 -0.72 6.92
CA PHE A 147 -15.77 -1.40 5.84
C PHE A 147 -17.27 -1.11 5.86
N ARG A 148 -17.90 -1.14 7.05
CA ARG A 148 -19.32 -0.80 7.20
C ARG A 148 -19.58 0.68 6.90
N GLN A 149 -18.71 1.58 7.36
CA GLN A 149 -18.84 3.03 7.09
C GLN A 149 -18.69 3.38 5.60
N LEU A 150 -17.82 2.67 4.88
CA LEU A 150 -17.62 2.86 3.45
C LEU A 150 -18.73 2.25 2.58
N ASN A 151 -19.52 1.33 3.14
CA ASN A 151 -20.61 0.64 2.45
C ASN A 151 -22.02 1.07 2.91
N GLY A 152 -22.09 1.93 3.92
CA GLY A 152 -23.34 2.44 4.50
C GLY A 152 -23.90 3.66 3.79
#